data_AF-A0A938RCJ9-F1
#
_entry.id   AF-A0A938RCJ9-F1
#
_cell.length_a   1.000
_cell.length_b   1.000
_cell.length_c   1.000
_cell.angle_alpha   90.00
_cell.angle_beta   90.00
_cell.angle_gamma   90.00
#
_symmetry.space_group_name_H-M   'P 1'
#
loop_
_entity.id
_entity.type
_entity.pdbx_description
1 polymer ?
#
loop_
_entity_poly.entity_id
_entity_poly.type
_entity_poly.pdbx_seq_one_letter_code
_entity_poly.pdbx_strand_id
1 'polypeptide(L)'
;MSGPANERGETMLKKTLLFILCIGGASLMSTEAFAGGRGLVVVAGATGRTGQLVVKHLRAEGYKVRAMVRSLEKGKSVLGEDVAMVK
;
A
#
# COMPACT_ATOMS: atom_id res chain seq x y z
N MET A 1 -33.30 48.99 2.29
CA MET A 1 -32.52 48.61 3.49
C MET A 1 -33.01 47.24 3.96
N SER A 2 -32.35 46.16 3.52
CA SER A 2 -32.66 44.79 3.94
C SER A 2 -31.59 44.35 4.93
N GLY A 3 -32.00 44.18 6.19
CA GLY A 3 -31.11 44.03 7.35
C GLY A 3 -30.35 42.69 7.44
N PRO A 4 -29.35 42.64 8.34
CA PRO A 4 -28.26 41.64 8.40
C PRO A 4 -28.68 40.29 9.03
N ALA A 5 -29.94 39.88 8.89
CA ALA A 5 -30.47 38.67 9.50
C ALA A 5 -30.35 37.42 8.59
N ASN A 6 -30.39 37.61 7.27
CA ASN A 6 -30.35 36.52 6.28
C ASN A 6 -28.95 35.87 6.16
N GLU A 7 -27.88 36.64 6.39
CA GLU A 7 -26.49 36.16 6.23
C GLU A 7 -26.07 35.19 7.36
N ARG A 8 -26.74 35.23 8.52
CA ARG A 8 -26.40 34.40 9.68
C ARG A 8 -26.84 32.94 9.54
N GLY A 9 -27.94 32.70 8.84
CA GLY A 9 -28.44 31.35 8.55
C GLY A 9 -27.58 30.62 7.52
N GLU A 10 -27.21 31.32 6.45
CA GLU A 10 -26.31 30.78 5.42
C GLU A 10 -24.91 30.53 5.95
N THR A 11 -24.39 31.38 6.84
CA THR A 11 -23.07 31.16 7.45
C THR A 11 -23.06 29.98 8.42
N MET A 12 -24.15 29.75 9.16
CA MET A 12 -24.31 28.55 9.99
C MET A 12 -24.37 27.28 9.14
N LEU A 13 -25.19 27.26 8.07
CA LEU A 13 -25.31 26.09 7.21
C LEU A 13 -24.01 25.79 6.44
N LYS A 14 -23.30 26.82 5.96
CA LYS A 14 -21.99 26.68 5.32
C LYS A 14 -20.92 26.21 6.32
N LYS A 15 -20.94 26.67 7.57
CA LYS A 15 -20.03 26.18 8.62
C LYS A 15 -20.32 24.73 9.00
N THR A 16 -21.58 24.34 9.13
CA THR A 16 -21.96 22.95 9.40
C THR A 16 -21.59 22.03 8.25
N LEU A 17 -21.80 22.44 7.00
CA LEU A 17 -21.39 21.68 5.81
C LEU A 17 -19.86 21.57 5.69
N LEU A 18 -19.13 22.66 5.97
CA LEU A 18 -17.66 22.68 6.00
C LEU A 18 -17.12 21.78 7.12
N PHE A 19 -17.78 21.73 8.28
CA PHE A 19 -17.38 20.85 9.39
C PHE A 19 -17.54 19.37 9.04
N ILE A 20 -18.62 19.01 8.34
CA ILE A 20 -18.85 17.64 7.84
C ILE A 20 -17.80 17.27 6.77
N LEU A 21 -17.41 18.20 5.89
CA LEU A 21 -16.36 17.99 4.91
C LEU A 21 -14.97 17.79 5.56
N CYS A 22 -14.68 18.49 6.65
CA CYS A 22 -13.40 18.37 7.37
C CYS A 22 -13.30 17.09 8.22
N ILE A 23 -14.39 16.64 8.86
CA ILE A 23 -14.39 15.40 9.64
C ILE A 23 -14.45 14.18 8.72
N GLY A 24 -15.21 14.24 7.62
CA GLY A 24 -15.24 13.18 6.60
C GLY A 24 -13.95 13.11 5.75
N GLY A 25 -13.23 14.23 5.60
CA GLY A 25 -11.98 14.30 4.85
C GLY A 25 -10.75 13.71 5.56
N ALA A 26 -10.79 13.57 6.88
CA ALA A 26 -9.66 13.03 7.66
C ALA A 26 -9.47 11.51 7.51
N SER A 27 -10.38 10.80 6.85
CA SER A 27 -10.26 9.36 6.57
C SER A 27 -9.72 9.03 5.18
N LEU A 28 -9.45 10.04 4.33
CA LEU A 28 -8.55 9.90 3.17
C LEU A 28 -7.12 10.31 3.54
N MET A 29 -6.74 10.15 4.80
CA MET A 29 -5.37 10.39 5.25
C MET A 29 -4.46 9.28 4.67
N SER A 30 -3.93 9.60 3.50
CA SER A 30 -2.66 9.16 2.96
C SER A 30 -2.52 7.67 2.63
N THR A 31 -3.25 7.20 1.61
CA THR A 31 -2.73 6.14 0.72
C THR A 31 -1.91 6.76 -0.42
N GLU A 32 -1.02 7.71 -0.10
CA GLU A 32 -0.14 8.33 -1.10
C GLU A 32 1.33 8.35 -0.64
N ALA A 33 1.74 7.40 0.20
CA ALA A 33 3.15 7.19 0.56
C ALA A 33 3.84 6.09 -0.30
N PHE A 34 3.18 5.56 -1.33
CA PHE A 34 3.80 4.72 -2.36
C PHE A 34 3.12 4.96 -3.72
N ALA A 35 3.19 6.20 -4.23
CA ALA A 35 2.88 6.46 -5.63
C ALA A 35 3.87 5.67 -6.51
N GLY A 36 3.49 4.46 -6.91
CA GLY A 36 4.36 3.59 -7.72
C GLY A 36 4.07 2.09 -7.69
N GLY A 37 2.87 1.64 -7.28
CA GLY A 37 2.57 0.21 -7.14
C GLY A 37 3.42 -0.48 -6.07
N ARG A 38 3.06 -1.72 -5.70
CA ARG A 38 3.87 -2.50 -4.76
C ARG A 38 5.29 -2.65 -5.32
N GLY A 39 6.26 -2.08 -4.63
CA GLY A 39 7.67 -2.06 -5.05
C GLY A 39 8.27 -3.46 -5.20
N LEU A 40 9.47 -3.52 -5.78
CA LEU A 40 10.24 -4.76 -5.91
C LEU A 40 10.87 -5.13 -4.55
N VAL A 41 10.58 -6.33 -4.05
CA VAL A 41 11.17 -6.86 -2.81
C VAL A 41 12.22 -7.90 -3.15
N VAL A 42 13.42 -7.77 -2.57
CA VAL A 42 14.48 -8.79 -2.66
C VAL A 42 14.51 -9.58 -1.36
N VAL A 43 14.36 -10.89 -1.45
CA VAL A 43 14.38 -11.79 -0.29
C VAL A 43 15.72 -12.52 -0.24
N ALA A 44 16.55 -12.16 0.75
CA ALA A 44 17.76 -12.91 1.06
C ALA A 44 17.42 -14.25 1.71
N GLY A 45 18.23 -15.28 1.43
CA GLY A 45 18.03 -16.60 2.04
C GLY A 45 16.69 -17.24 1.64
N ALA A 46 16.18 -16.95 0.44
CA ALA A 46 14.86 -17.38 -0.02
C ALA A 46 14.68 -18.91 -0.03
N THR A 47 15.76 -19.69 -0.03
CA THR A 47 15.70 -21.17 0.04
C THR A 47 15.53 -21.72 1.46
N GLY A 48 15.69 -20.92 2.52
CA GLY A 48 15.44 -21.33 3.90
C GLY A 48 13.95 -21.40 4.23
N ARG A 49 13.58 -22.03 5.35
CA ARG A 49 12.17 -22.19 5.76
C ARG A 49 11.40 -20.87 5.80
N THR A 50 11.95 -19.86 6.46
CA THR A 50 11.31 -18.54 6.55
C THR A 50 11.28 -17.82 5.21
N GLY A 51 12.39 -17.88 4.46
CA GLY A 51 12.50 -17.23 3.15
C GLY A 51 11.44 -17.73 2.17
N GLN A 52 11.16 -19.04 2.15
CA GLN A 52 10.11 -19.63 1.32
C GLN A 52 8.72 -19.08 1.68
N LEU A 53 8.40 -19.01 2.97
CA LEU A 53 7.12 -18.48 3.44
C LEU A 53 6.95 -17.00 3.10
N VAL A 54 8.02 -16.21 3.27
CA VAL A 54 8.04 -14.79 2.94
C VAL A 54 7.82 -14.58 1.44
N VAL A 55 8.53 -15.31 0.58
CA VAL A 55 8.33 -15.24 -0.89
C VAL A 55 6.89 -15.60 -1.24
N LYS A 56 6.34 -16.68 -0.66
CA LYS A 56 4.96 -17.11 -0.90
C LYS A 56 3.96 -16.03 -0.51
N HIS A 57 4.11 -15.44 0.67
CA HIS A 57 3.16 -14.45 1.19
C HIS A 57 3.22 -13.14 0.40
N LEU A 58 4.44 -12.61 0.16
CA LEU A 58 4.63 -11.39 -0.63
C LEU A 58 4.09 -11.53 -2.05
N ARG A 59 4.27 -12.70 -2.68
CA ARG A 59 3.70 -12.96 -4.02
C ARG A 59 2.17 -13.08 -3.99
N ALA A 60 1.59 -13.69 -2.95
CA ALA A 60 0.14 -13.77 -2.79
C ALA A 60 -0.48 -12.38 -2.56
N GLU A 61 0.22 -11.53 -1.82
CA GLU A 61 -0.07 -10.11 -1.67
C GLU A 61 0.36 -9.29 -2.90
N GLY A 62 0.74 -9.94 -4.01
CA GLY A 62 1.04 -9.35 -5.32
C GLY A 62 2.20 -8.34 -5.36
N TYR A 63 3.16 -8.46 -4.45
CA TYR A 63 4.47 -7.82 -4.60
C TYR A 63 5.26 -8.49 -5.74
N LYS A 64 6.09 -7.70 -6.42
CA LYS A 64 7.15 -8.25 -7.27
C LYS A 64 8.27 -8.74 -6.36
N VAL A 65 8.65 -10.00 -6.46
CA VAL A 65 9.66 -10.60 -5.58
C VAL A 65 10.84 -11.11 -6.40
N ARG A 66 12.07 -10.81 -5.96
CA ARG A 66 13.31 -11.43 -6.43
C ARG A 66 13.95 -12.23 -5.30
N ALA A 67 14.09 -13.53 -5.49
CA ALA A 67 14.68 -14.44 -4.53
C ALA A 67 16.21 -14.48 -4.70
N MET A 68 16.96 -14.09 -3.66
CA MET A 68 18.41 -14.19 -3.66
C MET A 68 18.83 -15.57 -3.16
N VAL A 69 19.51 -16.32 -4.03
CA VAL A 69 19.86 -17.72 -3.82
C VAL A 69 21.32 -17.97 -4.17
N ARG A 70 22.04 -18.73 -3.33
CA ARG A 70 23.44 -19.07 -3.62
C ARG A 70 23.58 -20.00 -4.84
N SER A 71 22.60 -20.88 -5.04
CA SER A 71 22.52 -21.81 -6.18
C SER A 71 21.15 -21.67 -6.83
N LEU A 72 21.14 -21.35 -8.12
CA LEU A 72 19.92 -21.25 -8.93
C LEU A 72 19.23 -22.61 -9.06
N GLU A 73 19.98 -23.70 -9.15
CA GLU A 73 19.44 -25.05 -9.26
C GLU A 73 18.66 -25.44 -8.00
N LYS A 74 19.27 -25.26 -6.82
CA LYS A 74 18.58 -25.46 -5.53
C LYS A 74 17.39 -24.51 -5.38
N GLY A 75 17.54 -23.26 -5.84
CA GLY A 75 16.47 -22.27 -5.87
C GLY A 75 15.25 -22.75 -6.63
N LYS A 76 15.42 -23.23 -7.87
CA LYS A 76 14.36 -23.75 -8.73
C LYS A 76 13.63 -24.94 -8.12
N SER A 77 14.36 -25.90 -7.55
CA SER A 77 13.77 -27.07 -6.89
C SER A 77 12.89 -26.69 -5.69
N VAL A 78 13.25 -25.64 -4.95
CA VAL A 78 12.57 -25.23 -3.72
C VAL A 78 11.45 -24.22 -3.94
N LEU A 79 11.66 -23.25 -4.83
CA LEU A 79 10.77 -22.10 -5.04
C LEU A 79 9.90 -22.22 -6.30
N GLY A 80 10.21 -23.19 -7.17
CA GLY A 80 9.63 -23.32 -8.50
C GLY A 80 10.30 -22.42 -9.54
N GLU A 81 10.04 -22.70 -10.82
CA GLU A 81 10.67 -21.99 -11.95
C GLU A 81 10.09 -20.60 -12.20
N ASP A 82 8.90 -20.33 -11.66
CA ASP A 82 8.15 -19.09 -11.86
C ASP A 82 8.60 -17.94 -10.91
N VAL A 83 9.47 -18.23 -9.93
CA VAL A 83 10.03 -17.21 -9.04
C VAL A 83 11.28 -16.60 -9.68
N ALA A 84 11.31 -15.28 -9.85
CA ALA A 84 12.50 -14.57 -10.31
C ALA A 84 13.65 -14.71 -9.30
N MET A 85 14.80 -15.21 -9.74
CA MET A 85 15.96 -15.48 -8.88
C MET A 85 17.17 -14.62 -9.24
N VAL A 86 17.95 -14.24 -8.23
CA VAL A 86 19.24 -13.55 -8.36
C VAL A 86 20.29 -14.30 -7.54
N LYS A 87 21.54 -14.32 -8.00
CA LYS A 87 22.65 -15.01 -7.32
C LYS A 87 23.44 -14.05 -6.46
#